data_AF-A0AAP2MJ88-F1
#
_entry.id   AF-A0AAP2MJ88-F1
#
_cell.length_a   1.000
_cell.length_b   1.000
_cell.length_c   1.000
_cell.angle_alpha   90.00
_cell.angle_beta   90.00
_cell.angle_gamma   90.00
#
_symmetry.space_group_name_H-M   'P 1'
#
loop_
_entity.id
_entity.type
_entity.pdbx_description
1 polymer ?
#
loop_
_entity_poly.entity_id
_entity_poly.type
_entity_poly.pdbx_seq_one_letter_code
_entity_poly.pdbx_strand_id
1 'polypeptide(L)'
;MAIYDTIIWLRSLSTGKCFPSVQFTADTDMATSGWVSLTSVERPEIIVTQLTGNEFRAAGSESPSYTEVEGRVNAILGRNDLRVPWLASAEPDERHAAPDSFQGFLKTHRPVRLLYRDIFDPDSVAEEVSTQSREQFEHDGGAVTRL
;
A
#
# COMPACT_ATOMS: atom_id res chain seq x y z
N MET A 1 10.82 16.11 -5.97
CA MET A 1 9.57 15.30 -5.90
C MET A 1 9.63 14.51 -4.61
N ALA A 2 8.61 14.59 -3.75
CA ALA A 2 8.55 13.73 -2.57
C ALA A 2 8.11 12.33 -3.02
N ILE A 3 8.77 11.28 -2.54
CA ILE A 3 8.50 9.90 -2.99
C ILE A 3 7.15 9.34 -2.53
N TYR A 4 6.38 10.09 -1.74
CA TYR A 4 5.12 9.70 -1.09
C TYR A 4 4.02 10.77 -1.27
N ASP A 5 3.98 11.41 -2.45
CA ASP A 5 3.03 12.49 -2.75
C ASP A 5 1.64 11.99 -3.21
N THR A 6 1.51 10.68 -3.43
CA THR A 6 0.29 10.04 -3.90
C THR A 6 -0.31 9.17 -2.78
N ILE A 7 -1.59 9.42 -2.47
CA ILE A 7 -2.38 8.64 -1.53
C ILE A 7 -3.40 7.80 -2.30
N ILE A 8 -3.35 6.50 -2.13
CA ILE A 8 -4.34 5.56 -2.62
C ILE A 8 -5.35 5.26 -1.50
N TRP A 9 -6.62 5.20 -1.84
CA TRP A 9 -7.65 4.69 -0.95
C TRP A 9 -7.91 3.24 -1.29
N LEU A 10 -7.78 2.40 -0.29
CA LEU A 10 -7.99 0.97 -0.35
C LEU A 10 -9.32 0.64 0.31
N ARG A 11 -10.10 -0.25 -0.29
CA ARG A 11 -11.34 -0.77 0.27
C ARG A 11 -11.18 -2.23 0.65
N SER A 12 -11.36 -2.52 1.93
CA SER A 12 -11.45 -3.88 2.48
C SER A 12 -12.55 -4.67 1.79
N LEU A 13 -12.23 -5.87 1.28
CA LEU A 13 -13.23 -6.74 0.67
C LEU A 13 -14.10 -7.47 1.71
N SER A 14 -13.61 -7.68 2.94
CA SER A 14 -14.39 -8.29 4.01
C SER A 14 -15.36 -7.31 4.68
N THR A 15 -14.92 -6.07 4.93
CA THR A 15 -15.71 -5.09 5.71
C THR A 15 -16.32 -3.98 4.88
N GLY A 16 -15.85 -3.77 3.64
CA GLY A 16 -16.25 -2.65 2.78
C GLY A 16 -15.73 -1.28 3.24
N LYS A 17 -14.99 -1.21 4.36
CA LYS A 17 -14.41 0.03 4.87
C LYS A 17 -13.23 0.47 4.02
N CYS A 18 -13.05 1.79 3.92
CA CYS A 18 -11.92 2.38 3.22
C CYS A 18 -10.84 2.84 4.19
N PHE A 19 -9.59 2.74 3.76
CA PHE A 19 -8.42 3.22 4.48
C PHE A 19 -7.37 3.76 3.51
N PRO A 20 -6.62 4.80 3.90
CA PRO A 20 -5.67 5.43 2.99
C PRO A 20 -4.30 4.73 3.08
N SER A 21 -3.53 4.72 1.99
CA SER A 21 -2.13 4.28 1.98
C SER A 21 -1.31 5.15 1.04
N VAL A 22 -0.02 5.24 1.28
CA VAL A 22 0.90 5.93 0.36
C VAL A 22 1.28 5.01 -0.80
N GLN A 23 1.24 5.55 -2.01
CA GLN A 23 1.92 4.97 -3.16
C GLN A 23 3.30 5.61 -3.32
N PHE A 24 4.34 4.79 -3.16
CA PHE A 24 5.72 5.25 -3.32
C PHE A 24 6.06 5.37 -4.80
N THR A 25 6.54 6.55 -5.23
CA THR A 25 6.94 6.81 -6.61
C THR A 25 8.29 7.52 -6.64
N ALA A 26 9.25 6.99 -7.40
CA ALA A 26 10.52 7.65 -7.66
C ALA A 26 11.08 7.28 -9.04
N ASP A 27 12.07 8.04 -9.50
CA ASP A 27 12.70 7.84 -10.82
C ASP A 27 13.48 6.51 -10.92
N THR A 28 13.81 5.90 -9.77
CA THR A 28 14.48 4.61 -9.68
C THR A 28 13.91 3.79 -8.53
N ASP A 29 13.80 2.47 -8.71
CA ASP A 29 13.32 1.55 -7.67
C ASP A 29 14.18 1.61 -6.38
N MET A 30 15.46 1.94 -6.53
CA MET A 30 16.39 2.14 -5.41
C MET A 30 15.99 3.32 -4.52
N ALA A 31 15.33 4.35 -5.05
CA ALA A 31 14.95 5.53 -4.27
C ALA A 31 13.71 5.29 -3.39
N THR A 32 12.88 4.30 -3.73
CA THR A 32 11.75 3.84 -2.90
C THR A 32 12.10 2.61 -2.05
N SER A 33 13.22 1.95 -2.34
CA SER A 33 13.68 0.78 -1.58
C SER A 33 13.79 1.06 -0.09
N GLY A 34 13.17 0.19 0.73
CA GLY A 34 13.21 0.29 2.18
C GLY A 34 12.21 1.26 2.79
N TRP A 35 11.42 1.97 2.00
CA TRP A 35 10.31 2.77 2.52
C TRP A 35 9.06 1.92 2.75
N VAL A 36 8.33 2.25 3.80
CA VAL A 36 7.06 1.60 4.13
C VAL A 36 6.10 2.61 4.73
N SER A 37 4.82 2.42 4.46
CA SER A 37 3.71 3.16 5.05
C SER A 37 2.94 2.26 6.02
N LEU A 38 2.53 2.85 7.14
CA LEU A 38 1.60 2.26 8.09
C LEU A 38 0.37 3.14 8.17
N THR A 39 -0.79 2.53 8.26
CA THR A 39 -2.09 3.20 8.31
C THR A 39 -2.75 2.91 9.64
N SER A 40 -3.32 3.93 10.27
CA SER A 40 -4.15 3.75 11.46
C SER A 40 -5.47 3.07 11.10
N VAL A 41 -5.87 2.07 11.89
CA VAL A 41 -7.22 1.48 11.76
C VAL A 41 -8.31 2.36 12.36
N GLU A 42 -7.94 3.38 13.15
CA GLU A 42 -8.88 4.24 13.87
C GLU A 42 -9.10 5.60 13.20
N ARG A 43 -8.10 6.10 12.48
CA ARG A 43 -8.06 7.48 11.95
C ARG A 43 -7.50 7.52 10.54
N PRO A 44 -7.84 8.53 9.71
CA PRO A 44 -7.24 8.73 8.40
C PRO A 44 -5.80 9.27 8.54
N GLU A 45 -4.91 8.43 9.05
CA GLU A 45 -3.52 8.78 9.35
C GLU A 45 -2.57 7.75 8.77
N ILE A 46 -1.50 8.24 8.15
CA ILE A 46 -0.43 7.46 7.56
C ILE A 46 0.90 7.84 8.21
N ILE A 47 1.64 6.84 8.68
CA ILE A 47 3.01 6.96 9.13
C ILE A 47 3.94 6.39 8.07
N VAL A 48 4.84 7.21 7.56
CA VAL A 48 5.87 6.81 6.60
C VAL A 48 7.19 6.64 7.35
N THR A 49 7.82 5.48 7.24
CA THR A 49 9.11 5.19 7.88
C THR A 49 10.01 4.41 6.93
N GLN A 50 11.28 4.33 7.26
CA GLN A 50 12.19 3.34 6.67
C GLN A 50 12.18 2.04 7.48
N LEU A 51 12.34 0.93 6.77
CA LEU A 51 12.63 -0.38 7.32
C LEU A 51 14.06 -0.39 7.88
N THR A 52 14.27 -1.07 9.00
CA THR A 52 15.62 -1.38 9.48
C THR A 52 16.28 -2.40 8.55
N GLY A 53 17.61 -2.54 8.62
CA GLY A 53 18.31 -3.53 7.80
C GLY A 53 17.89 -4.98 8.07
N ASN A 54 17.33 -5.28 9.24
CA ASN A 54 16.78 -6.61 9.55
C ASN A 54 15.39 -6.78 8.93
N GLU A 55 14.51 -5.78 9.12
CA GLU A 55 13.17 -5.77 8.53
C GLU A 55 13.22 -5.81 7.00
N PHE A 56 14.15 -5.08 6.38
CA PHE A 56 14.34 -5.08 4.93
C PHE A 56 14.75 -6.46 4.41
N ARG A 57 15.63 -7.17 5.14
CA ARG A 57 16.03 -8.53 4.80
C ARG A 57 14.89 -9.54 5.00
N ALA A 58 14.10 -9.36 6.05
CA ALA A 58 12.92 -10.18 6.31
C ALA A 58 11.83 -9.96 5.26
N ALA A 59 11.69 -8.75 4.69
CA ALA A 59 10.68 -8.43 3.68
C ALA A 59 10.81 -9.24 2.38
N GLY A 60 12.01 -9.76 2.09
CA GLY A 60 12.25 -10.67 0.96
C GLY A 60 12.11 -12.15 1.29
N SER A 61 11.69 -12.52 2.52
CA SER A 61 11.57 -13.90 2.98
C SER A 61 10.13 -14.38 3.06
N GLU A 62 9.90 -15.70 3.10
CA GLU A 62 8.56 -16.34 3.05
C GLU A 62 7.67 -16.06 4.29
N SER A 63 8.16 -15.33 5.30
CA SER A 63 7.42 -15.01 6.53
C SER A 63 6.92 -13.56 6.54
N PRO A 64 5.78 -13.26 7.19
CA PRO A 64 5.18 -11.93 7.17
C PRO A 64 6.03 -10.88 7.89
N SER A 65 6.94 -10.25 7.14
CA SER A 65 7.90 -9.24 7.58
C SER A 65 7.29 -7.94 8.11
N TYR A 66 5.99 -7.72 7.91
CA TYR A 66 5.32 -6.49 8.34
C TYR A 66 5.12 -6.42 9.87
N THR A 67 5.07 -7.57 10.55
CA THR A 67 4.77 -7.60 12.00
C THR A 67 5.86 -6.92 12.83
N GLU A 68 7.13 -7.05 12.44
CA GLU A 68 8.25 -6.42 13.14
C GLU A 68 8.21 -4.89 13.05
N VAL A 69 7.96 -4.36 11.84
CA VAL A 69 7.85 -2.91 11.64
C VAL A 69 6.58 -2.34 12.28
N GLU A 70 5.45 -3.04 12.20
CA GLU A 70 4.23 -2.66 12.93
C GLU A 70 4.51 -2.58 14.43
N GLY A 71 5.09 -3.63 15.01
CA GLY A 71 5.43 -3.66 16.43
C GLY A 71 6.38 -2.54 16.85
N ARG A 72 7.44 -2.29 16.06
CA ARG A 72 8.41 -1.22 16.33
C ARG A 72 7.76 0.15 16.28
N VAL A 73 7.05 0.49 15.20
CA VAL A 73 6.47 1.83 15.01
C VAL A 73 5.37 2.09 16.04
N ASN A 74 4.52 1.10 16.30
CA ASN A 74 3.52 1.18 17.36
C ASN A 74 4.18 1.39 18.74
N ALA A 75 5.25 0.67 19.06
CA ALA A 75 5.97 0.84 20.33
C ALA A 75 6.62 2.24 20.47
N ILE A 76 7.22 2.78 19.41
CA ILE A 76 7.82 4.13 19.39
C ILE A 76 6.75 5.20 19.66
N LEU A 77 5.56 5.03 19.09
CA LEU A 77 4.47 6.01 19.19
C LEU A 77 3.52 5.75 20.37
N GLY A 78 3.73 4.68 21.16
CA GLY A 78 2.83 4.30 22.26
C GLY A 78 1.43 3.89 21.79
N ARG A 79 1.34 3.26 20.62
CA ARG A 79 0.12 2.90 19.90
C ARG A 79 0.03 1.40 19.66
N ASN A 80 -1.09 0.93 19.11
CA ASN A 80 -1.27 -0.46 18.68
C ASN A 80 -2.19 -0.60 17.44
N ASP A 81 -2.53 0.51 16.80
CA ASP A 81 -3.53 0.61 15.73
C ASP A 81 -2.92 0.75 14.33
N LEU A 82 -1.60 0.94 14.23
CA LEU A 82 -0.91 1.10 12.94
C LEU A 82 -0.66 -0.25 12.28
N ARG A 83 -1.03 -0.38 11.01
CA ARG A 83 -0.90 -1.60 10.20
C ARG A 83 -0.29 -1.29 8.84
N VAL A 84 0.44 -2.24 8.26
CA VAL A 84 1.07 -2.11 6.93
C VAL A 84 0.15 -2.69 5.85
N PRO A 85 -0.40 -1.84 4.96
CA PRO A 85 -1.18 -2.28 3.80
C PRO A 85 -0.28 -2.62 2.61
N TRP A 86 0.52 -3.68 2.73
CA TRP A 86 1.42 -4.10 1.65
C TRP A 86 0.67 -4.73 0.48
N LEU A 87 1.27 -4.66 -0.71
CA LEU A 87 0.80 -5.40 -1.88
C LEU A 87 0.89 -6.91 -1.58
N ALA A 88 -0.25 -7.59 -1.59
CA ALA A 88 -0.37 -9.01 -1.28
C ALA A 88 -0.31 -9.87 -2.55
N SER A 89 -1.01 -9.44 -3.60
CA SER A 89 -1.00 -10.14 -4.89
C SER A 89 -1.36 -9.19 -6.02
N ALA A 90 -1.03 -9.61 -7.23
CA ALA A 90 -1.47 -8.98 -8.46
C ALA A 90 -2.24 -10.05 -9.24
N GLU A 91 -3.53 -9.85 -9.45
CA GLU A 91 -4.35 -10.76 -10.24
C GLU A 91 -4.29 -10.35 -11.71
N PRO A 92 -3.61 -11.13 -12.57
CA PRO A 92 -3.72 -10.95 -14.00
C PRO A 92 -5.15 -11.30 -14.43
N ASP A 93 -5.69 -10.58 -15.41
CA ASP A 93 -6.94 -11.00 -16.04
C ASP A 93 -6.66 -12.26 -16.88
N GLU A 94 -7.07 -13.42 -16.40
CA GLU A 94 -6.88 -14.73 -17.06
C GLU A 94 -7.63 -14.85 -18.40
N ARG A 95 -8.38 -13.83 -18.82
CA ARG A 95 -9.26 -13.88 -20.01
C ARG A 95 -8.70 -13.19 -21.24
N HIS A 96 -7.49 -13.50 -21.71
CA HIS A 96 -7.13 -13.08 -23.08
C HIS A 96 -6.38 -14.15 -23.86
N ALA A 97 -7.04 -14.67 -24.90
CA ALA A 97 -6.35 -15.18 -26.08
C ALA A 97 -5.42 -14.06 -26.58
N ALA A 98 -4.15 -14.40 -26.88
CA ALA A 98 -3.16 -13.44 -27.32
C ALA A 98 -3.73 -12.62 -28.50
N PRO A 99 -3.88 -11.29 -28.36
CA PRO A 99 -4.42 -10.49 -29.44
C PRO A 99 -3.43 -10.48 -30.61
N ASP A 100 -3.93 -10.72 -31.83
CA ASP A 100 -3.11 -10.78 -33.06
C ASP A 100 -2.44 -9.43 -33.43
N SER A 101 -2.71 -8.35 -32.69
CA SER A 101 -2.12 -7.03 -32.93
C SER A 101 -2.03 -6.16 -31.68
N PHE A 102 -1.09 -5.20 -31.68
CA PHE A 102 -0.93 -4.20 -30.61
C PHE A 102 -2.17 -3.31 -30.43
N GLN A 103 -2.92 -3.01 -31.50
CA GLN A 103 -4.19 -2.30 -31.39
C GLN A 103 -5.30 -3.16 -30.75
N GLY A 104 -5.27 -4.48 -31.00
CA GLY A 104 -6.11 -5.45 -30.29
C GLY A 104 -5.78 -5.47 -28.80
N PHE A 105 -4.49 -5.53 -28.47
CA PHE A 105 -4.00 -5.42 -27.09
C PHE A 105 -4.52 -4.17 -26.38
N LEU A 106 -4.38 -2.96 -26.94
CA LEU A 106 -4.87 -1.74 -26.28
C LEU A 106 -6.38 -1.71 -26.04
N LYS A 107 -7.18 -2.40 -26.87
CA LYS A 107 -8.65 -2.47 -26.72
C LYS A 107 -9.11 -3.50 -25.70
N THR A 108 -8.33 -4.54 -25.49
CA THR A 108 -8.68 -5.67 -24.63
C THR A 108 -7.92 -5.67 -23.31
N HIS A 109 -6.81 -4.93 -23.24
CA HIS A 109 -5.99 -4.81 -22.05
C HIS A 109 -6.79 -4.13 -20.93
N ARG A 110 -7.15 -4.94 -19.93
CA ARG A 110 -7.59 -4.43 -18.63
C ARG A 110 -6.38 -4.35 -17.70
N PRO A 111 -6.27 -3.29 -16.90
CA PRO A 111 -5.18 -3.15 -15.95
C PRO A 111 -5.23 -4.27 -14.92
N VAL A 112 -4.04 -4.72 -14.51
CA VAL A 112 -3.86 -5.73 -13.47
C VAL A 112 -4.52 -5.25 -12.17
N ARG A 113 -5.31 -6.11 -11.53
CA ARG A 113 -5.90 -5.78 -10.23
C ARG A 113 -4.85 -6.01 -9.15
N LEU A 114 -4.46 -4.94 -8.48
CA LEU A 114 -3.57 -4.98 -7.34
C LEU A 114 -4.39 -5.21 -6.07
N LEU A 115 -4.05 -6.26 -5.33
CA LEU A 115 -4.67 -6.62 -4.06
C LEU A 115 -3.67 -6.35 -2.95
N TYR A 116 -4.12 -5.62 -1.94
CA TYR A 116 -3.34 -5.20 -0.79
C TYR A 116 -3.79 -5.97 0.44
N ARG A 117 -2.92 -6.12 1.42
CA ARG A 117 -3.28 -6.62 2.74
C ARG A 117 -4.33 -5.71 3.36
N ASP A 118 -5.38 -6.32 3.90
CA ASP A 118 -6.39 -5.60 4.65
C ASP A 118 -5.91 -5.30 6.07
N ILE A 119 -6.13 -4.06 6.52
CA ILE A 119 -5.75 -3.60 7.86
C ILE A 119 -6.78 -3.95 8.94
N PHE A 120 -8.01 -4.32 8.53
CA PHE A 120 -9.10 -4.67 9.44
C PHE A 120 -9.23 -6.17 9.66
N ASP A 121 -8.86 -6.98 8.66
CA ASP A 121 -8.98 -8.44 8.67
C ASP A 121 -7.73 -9.08 8.06
N PRO A 122 -6.89 -9.77 8.87
CA PRO A 122 -5.64 -10.36 8.38
C PRO A 122 -5.84 -11.47 7.34
N ASP A 123 -7.02 -12.08 7.27
CA ASP A 123 -7.35 -13.15 6.34
C ASP A 123 -8.03 -12.63 5.05
N SER A 124 -8.13 -11.30 4.90
CA SER A 124 -8.72 -10.64 3.75
C SER A 124 -7.73 -9.74 2.99
N VAL A 125 -8.22 -9.20 1.88
CA VAL A 125 -7.49 -8.26 1.02
C VAL A 125 -8.32 -7.01 0.77
N ALA A 126 -7.66 -5.95 0.34
CA ALA A 126 -8.24 -4.70 -0.06
C ALA A 126 -7.87 -4.34 -1.51
N GLU A 127 -8.75 -3.62 -2.19
CA GLU A 127 -8.52 -3.15 -3.56
C GLU A 127 -8.43 -1.61 -3.61
N GLU A 128 -7.65 -1.09 -4.55
CA GLU A 128 -7.62 0.36 -4.82
C GLU A 128 -8.97 0.81 -5.40
N VAL A 129 -9.54 1.87 -4.81
CA VAL A 129 -10.82 2.45 -5.26
C VAL A 129 -10.70 3.88 -5.74
N SER A 130 -9.69 4.63 -5.28
CA SER A 130 -9.44 6.00 -5.73
C SER A 130 -8.04 6.45 -5.33
N THR A 131 -7.55 7.49 -5.99
CA THR A 131 -6.22 8.04 -5.75
C THR A 131 -6.30 9.57 -5.69
N GLN A 132 -5.51 10.18 -4.81
CA GLN A 132 -5.45 11.63 -4.64
C GLN A 132 -4.03 12.10 -4.26
N SER A 133 -3.78 13.40 -4.34
CA SER A 133 -2.53 13.98 -3.85
C SER A 133 -2.48 13.97 -2.32
N ARG A 134 -1.28 13.96 -1.77
CA ARG A 134 -1.04 14.15 -0.34
C ARG A 134 -1.63 15.48 0.16
N GLU A 135 -1.47 16.55 -0.61
CA GLU A 135 -2.02 17.87 -0.26
C GLU A 135 -3.54 17.81 -0.09
N GLN A 136 -4.25 17.15 -1.02
CA GLN A 136 -5.70 17.00 -0.92
C GLN A 136 -6.09 16.12 0.28
N PHE A 137 -5.37 15.03 0.52
CA PHE A 137 -5.60 14.18 1.69
C PHE A 137 -5.44 14.93 3.02
N GLU A 138 -4.39 15.74 3.14
CA GLU A 138 -4.14 16.57 4.33
C GLU A 138 -5.21 17.69 4.45
N HIS A 139 -5.65 18.26 3.33
CA HIS A 139 -6.75 19.23 3.30
C HIS A 139 -8.08 18.63 3.81
N ASP A 140 -8.34 17.36 3.47
CA ASP A 140 -9.56 16.64 3.87
C ASP A 140 -9.51 16.10 5.31
N GLY A 141 -8.50 16.49 6.10
CA GLY A 141 -8.34 16.12 7.51
C GLY A 141 -7.53 14.84 7.74
N GLY A 142 -6.93 14.29 6.69
CA GLY A 142 -5.94 13.23 6.81
C GLY A 142 -4.61 13.75 7.37
N ALA A 143 -3.77 12.85 7.85
CA ALA A 143 -2.43 13.19 8.33
C ALA A 143 -1.38 12.24 7.75
N VAL A 144 -0.30 12.79 7.19
CA VAL A 144 0.87 12.02 6.75
C VAL A 144 2.08 12.46 7.55
N THR A 145 2.58 11.58 8.42
CA THR A 145 3.74 11.86 9.26
C THR A 145 4.91 10.98 8.86
N ARG A 146 6.10 11.58 8.74
CA ARG A 146 7.33 10.82 8.56
C ARG A 146 7.99 10.59 9.91
N LEU A 147 8.34 9.33 10.20
CA LEU A 147 9.13 8.91 11.35
C LEU A 147 10.62 8.78 10.98
#